data_AF-A0A6N2NA07-F1
#
_entry.id   AF-A0A6N2NA07-F1
#
_cell.length_a   1.000
_cell.length_b   1.000
_cell.length_c   1.000
_cell.angle_alpha   90.00
_cell.angle_beta   90.00
_cell.angle_gamma   90.00
#
_symmetry.space_group_name_H-M   'P 1'
#
loop_
_entity.id
_entity.type
_entity.pdbx_description
1 polymer ?
#
loop_
_entity_poly.entity_id
_entity_poly.type
_entity_poly.pdbx_seq_one_letter_code
_entity_poly.pdbx_strand_id
1 'polypeptide(L)' 'MPPLLAALLLLVSMGLISASTSRMRLRRNMIREPRSAASVMRFQFHDCLVNGCDASVQLLDDTPNRLGEKLAI' A
#
# COMPACT_ATOMS: atom_id res chain seq x y z
N MET A 1 -7.30 -28.95 -7.89
CA MET A 1 -6.32 -28.33 -6.98
C MET A 1 -5.41 -27.44 -7.82
N PRO A 2 -5.82 -26.19 -8.11
CA PRO A 2 -5.46 -25.53 -9.36
C PRO A 2 -4.07 -24.89 -9.32
N PRO A 3 -3.36 -24.81 -10.47
CA PRO A 3 -2.02 -24.22 -10.60
C PRO A 3 -1.93 -22.77 -10.11
N LEU A 4 -3.06 -22.06 -10.04
CA LEU A 4 -3.19 -20.73 -9.46
C LEU A 4 -2.82 -20.67 -7.97
N LEU A 5 -3.17 -21.69 -7.18
CA LEU A 5 -2.85 -21.72 -5.76
C LEU A 5 -1.35 -21.96 -5.53
N ALA A 6 -0.73 -22.79 -6.38
CA ALA A 6 0.70 -23.02 -6.37
C ALA A 6 1.49 -21.77 -6.81
N ALA A 7 1.01 -21.06 -7.84
CA ALA A 7 1.60 -19.79 -8.27
C ALA A 7 1.50 -18.71 -7.18
N LEU A 8 0.36 -18.61 -6.49
CA LEU A 8 0.17 -17.68 -5.37
C LEU A 8 1.10 -18.01 -4.20
N LEU A 9 1.22 -19.30 -3.83
CA LEU A 9 2.13 -19.76 -2.78
C LEU A 9 3.61 -19.54 -3.13
N LEU A 10 3.99 -19.70 -4.40
CA LEU A 10 5.35 -19.39 -4.88
C LEU A 10 5.64 -17.89 -4.82
N LEU A 11 4.69 -17.02 -5.14
CA LEU A 11 4.88 -15.57 -5.01
C LEU A 11 5.02 -15.13 -3.55
N VAL A 12 4.29 -15.77 -2.64
CA VAL A 12 4.40 -15.54 -1.19
C VAL A 12 5.75 -16.04 -0.67
N SER A 13 6.21 -17.23 -1.08
CA SER A 13 7.49 -17.82 -0.63
C SER A 13 8.73 -17.17 -1.26
N MET A 14 8.61 -16.58 -2.45
CA MET A 14 9.66 -15.75 -3.06
C MET A 14 9.79 -14.35 -2.42
N GLY A 15 9.04 -14.06 -1.36
CA GLY A 15 9.18 -12.82 -0.59
C GLY A 15 8.78 -11.56 -1.36
N LEU A 16 7.98 -11.68 -2.43
CA LEU A 16 7.47 -10.51 -3.15
C LEU A 16 6.51 -9.66 -2.27
N ILE A 17 6.00 -10.22 -1.18
CA ILE A 17 5.20 -9.54 -0.14
C ILE A 17 6.05 -9.33 1.13
N SER A 18 7.33 -8.99 0.96
CA SER A 18 8.26 -8.69 2.05
C SER A 18 8.65 -7.21 2.06
N ALA A 19 9.02 -6.69 3.22
CA ALA A 19 9.47 -5.30 3.38
C ALA A 19 10.66 -4.95 2.45
N SER A 20 11.39 -5.94 1.95
CA SER A 20 12.42 -5.77 0.91
C SER A 20 11.85 -5.24 -0.42
N THR A 21 10.70 -5.75 -0.86
CA THR A 21 10.03 -5.33 -2.10
C THR A 21 9.47 -3.91 -1.97
N SER A 22 8.87 -3.58 -0.83
CA SER A 22 8.36 -2.22 -0.56
C SER A 22 9.48 -1.19 -0.56
N ARG A 23 10.61 -1.49 0.12
CA ARG A 23 11.81 -0.64 0.10
C ARG A 23 12.38 -0.47 -1.31
N MET A 24 12.41 -1.54 -2.10
CA MET A 24 12.88 -1.50 -3.49
C MET A 24 11.98 -0.61 -4.37
N ARG A 25 10.65 -0.74 -4.27
CA ARG A 25 9.72 0.10 -5.03
C ARG A 25 9.78 1.56 -4.61
N LEU A 26 9.80 1.84 -3.30
CA LEU A 26 9.94 3.20 -2.78
C LEU A 26 11.23 3.83 -3.32
N ARG A 27 12.37 3.12 -3.26
CA ARG A 27 13.65 3.62 -3.79
C ARG A 27 13.61 3.91 -5.28
N ARG A 28 13.01 3.03 -6.09
CA ARG A 28 12.84 3.27 -7.53
C ARG A 28 11.97 4.50 -7.82
N ASN A 29 10.88 4.68 -7.07
CA ASN A 29 10.01 5.84 -7.21
C ASN A 29 10.67 7.13 -6.74
N MET A 30 11.48 7.10 -5.69
CA MET A 30 12.24 8.27 -5.23
C MET A 30 13.29 8.73 -6.25
N ILE A 31 13.92 7.78 -6.97
CA ILE A 31 14.86 8.10 -8.06
C ILE A 31 14.13 8.75 -9.25
N ARG A 32 12.91 8.30 -9.56
CA ARG A 32 12.10 8.87 -10.65
C ARG A 32 11.48 10.22 -10.26
N GLU A 33 10.98 10.32 -9.03
CA GLU A 33 10.28 11.47 -8.48
C GLU A 33 10.67 11.66 -7.00
N PRO A 34 11.61 12.57 -6.67
CA PRO A 34 12.08 12.74 -5.29
C PRO A 34 10.98 13.22 -4.34
N ARG A 35 9.96 13.92 -4.87
CA ARG A 35 8.81 14.40 -4.10
C ARG A 35 7.90 13.26 -3.61
N SER A 36 8.01 12.06 -4.18
CA SER A 36 7.23 10.88 -3.77
C SER A 36 7.53 10.41 -2.35
N ALA A 37 8.74 10.64 -1.83
CA ALA A 37 9.06 10.32 -0.44
C ALA A 37 8.26 11.18 0.54
N ALA A 38 8.12 12.47 0.22
CA ALA A 38 7.41 13.43 1.05
C ALA A 38 5.89 13.19 1.06
N SER A 39 5.32 12.76 -0.07
CA SER A 39 3.90 12.39 -0.12
C SER A 39 3.63 11.12 0.68
N VAL A 40 4.46 10.08 0.55
CA VAL A 40 4.32 8.84 1.33
C VAL A 40 4.41 9.10 2.84
N MET A 41 5.37 9.92 3.29
CA MET A 41 5.45 10.29 4.71
C MET A 41 4.22 11.05 5.17
N ARG A 42 3.73 12.03 4.40
CA ARG A 42 2.51 12.78 4.75
C ARG A 42 1.30 11.86 4.85
N PHE A 43 1.10 10.98 3.89
CA PHE A 43 0.01 10.01 3.93
C PHE A 43 0.09 9.09 5.15
N GLN A 44 1.28 8.61 5.54
CA GLN A 44 1.44 7.80 6.75
C GLN A 44 1.02 8.56 8.03
N PHE A 45 1.35 9.85 8.11
CA PHE A 45 0.93 10.68 9.25
C PHE A 45 -0.58 10.94 9.25
N HIS A 46 -1.18 11.18 8.07
CA HIS A 46 -2.63 11.37 7.95
C HIS A 46 -3.41 10.08 8.26
N ASP A 47 -2.91 8.92 7.83
CA ASP A 47 -3.48 7.60 8.10
C ASP A 47 -3.46 7.31 9.61
N CYS A 48 -2.30 7.44 10.26
CA CYS A 48 -2.18 7.16 11.69
C CYS A 48 -2.96 8.14 12.60
N LEU A 49 -3.33 9.32 12.11
CA LEU A 49 -4.06 10.32 12.89
C LEU A 49 -5.58 10.06 12.87
N VAL A 50 -6.09 9.40 11.83
CA VAL A 50 -7.52 9.12 11.65
C VAL A 50 -7.73 7.61 11.80
N ASN A 51 -8.37 7.19 12.90
CA ASN A 51 -8.71 5.78 13.20
C ASN A 51 -7.53 4.77 13.29
N GLY A 52 -6.29 5.16 13.01
CA GLY A 52 -5.07 4.39 13.26
C GLY A 52 -4.28 4.05 11.99
N CYS A 53 -3.10 3.45 12.12
CA CYS A 53 -2.24 3.10 10.97
C CYS A 53 -2.71 1.83 10.24
N ASP A 54 -3.99 1.75 9.86
CA ASP A 54 -4.60 0.60 9.22
C ASP A 54 -4.75 0.74 7.69
N ALA A 55 -4.16 1.79 7.10
CA ALA A 55 -4.22 2.11 5.67
C ALA A 55 -5.63 2.36 5.14
N SER A 56 -6.58 2.67 6.03
CA SER A 56 -7.97 2.97 5.70
C SER A 56 -8.08 4.25 4.86
N VAL A 57 -7.27 5.28 5.21
CA VAL A 57 -7.35 6.62 4.63
C VAL A 57 -7.10 6.70 3.12
N GLN A 58 -6.36 5.75 2.55
CA GLN A 58 -5.91 5.86 1.15
C GLN A 58 -6.19 4.66 0.26
N LEU A 59 -6.64 3.52 0.80
CA LEU A 59 -6.72 2.27 0.02
C LEU A 59 -8.12 1.69 -0.16
N LEU A 60 -9.15 2.27 0.46
CA LEU A 60 -10.54 1.91 0.15
C LEU A 60 -11.10 2.90 -0.88
N ASP A 61 -11.14 2.48 -2.14
CA ASP A 61 -12.06 3.08 -3.11
C ASP A 61 -13.50 2.76 -2.68
N ASP A 62 -14.44 3.66 -2.98
CA ASP A 62 -15.85 3.49 -2.63
C ASP A 62 -16.37 2.16 -3.17
N THR A 63 -16.74 1.28 -2.26
CA THR A 63 -17.48 0.06 -2.58
C THR A 63 -18.93 0.28 -2.18
N PRO A 64 -19.91 -0.36 -2.83
CA PRO A 64 -21.33 -0.15 -2.49
C PRO A 64 -21.68 -0.43 -1.02
N ASN A 65 -20.78 -1.06 -0.27
CA ASN A 65 -20.95 -1.40 1.14
C ASN A 65 -20.05 -0.60 2.10
N ARG A 66 -19.10 0.22 1.61
CA ARG A 66 -18.26 1.09 2.45
C ARG A 66 -17.86 2.37 1.69
N LEU A 67 -18.13 3.50 2.33
CA LEU A 67 -17.64 4.81 1.90
C LEU A 67 -16.15 4.91 2.26
N GLY A 68 -15.31 5.20 1.28
CA GLY A 68 -13.89 5.46 1.48
C GLY A 68 -13.70 6.88 2.02
N GLU A 69 -12.78 7.06 2.96
CA GLU A 69 -12.48 8.39 3.53
C GLU A 69 -11.56 9.25 2.64
N LYS A 70 -11.44 8.89 1.36
CA LYS A 70 -10.71 9.61 0.31
C LYS A 70 -11.21 11.05 0.10
N LEU A 71 -12.41 11.37 0.58
CA LEU A 71 -13.05 12.69 0.53
C LEU A 71 -12.98 13.46 1.87
N ALA A 72 -12.12 13.06 2.82
CA ALA A 72 -11.86 13.88 4.00
C ALA A 72 -11.19 15.20 3.56
N ILE A 73 -12.02 16.25 3.48
CA ILE A 73 -11.63 17.65 3.24
C ILE A 73 -10.89 18.19 4.46
#